data_AF-A0A401UNH4-F1
#
_entry.id   AF-A0A401UNH4-F1
#
_cell.length_a   1.000
_cell.length_b   1.000
_cell.length_c   1.000
_cell.angle_alpha   90.00
_cell.angle_beta   90.00
_cell.angle_gamma   90.00
#
_symmetry.space_group_name_H-M   'P 1'
#
loop_
_entity.id
_entity.type
_entity.pdbx_description
1 polymer ?
#
loop_
_entity_poly.entity_id
_entity_poly.type
_entity_poly.pdbx_seq_one_letter_code
_entity_poly.pdbx_strand_id
1 'polypeptide(L)'
;MIWIIYPEGYLVDEDALLATCEIAKKYNKTAIIGTSHADGSYRNCGVSISISYCIDASGEIVFISKADKRTRIIDLLTKKVETID
;
A
#
# COMPACT_ATOMS: atom_id res chain seq x y z
N MET A 1 11.39 -10.14 -10.29
CA MET A 1 10.76 -9.05 -9.51
C MET A 1 10.55 -9.58 -8.10
N ILE A 2 11.00 -8.85 -7.08
CA ILE A 2 10.81 -9.23 -5.68
C ILE A 2 9.55 -8.52 -5.19
N TRP A 3 8.83 -9.12 -4.26
CA TRP A 3 7.61 -8.54 -3.68
C TRP A 3 7.73 -8.57 -2.16
N ILE A 4 7.43 -7.45 -1.52
CA ILE A 4 7.23 -7.39 -0.08
C ILE A 4 5.73 -7.22 0.13
N ILE A 5 5.15 -8.15 0.86
CA ILE A 5 3.73 -8.15 1.19
C ILE A 5 3.63 -7.82 2.67
N TYR A 6 2.96 -6.72 2.99
CA TYR A 6 2.62 -6.41 4.37
C TYR A 6 1.26 -6.99 4.74
N PRO A 7 1.14 -7.63 5.92
CA PRO A 7 -0.17 -7.99 6.43
C PRO A 7 -1.00 -6.73 6.71
N GLU A 8 -2.30 -6.93 6.87
CA GLU A 8 -3.23 -5.88 7.26
C GLU A 8 -2.75 -5.15 8.53
N GLY A 9 -2.80 -3.81 8.52
CA GLY A 9 -2.52 -3.00 9.69
C GLY A 9 -1.03 -2.74 9.96
N TYR A 10 -0.15 -2.95 8.98
CA TYR A 10 1.28 -2.64 9.13
C TYR A 10 1.64 -1.19 8.74
N LEU A 11 0.89 -0.58 7.80
CA LEU A 11 1.02 0.85 7.46
C LEU A 11 -0.02 1.68 8.19
N VAL A 12 0.18 1.88 9.48
CA VAL A 12 -0.81 2.52 10.37
C VAL A 12 -0.75 4.04 10.35
N ASP A 13 0.40 4.60 9.95
CA ASP A 13 0.66 6.04 9.97
C ASP A 13 1.65 6.45 8.87
N GLU A 14 1.93 7.75 8.83
CA GLU A 14 2.85 8.36 7.86
C GLU A 14 4.29 7.90 8.07
N ASP A 15 4.73 7.69 9.32
CA ASP A 15 6.08 7.23 9.63
C ASP A 15 6.32 5.81 9.09
N ALA A 16 5.35 4.90 9.27
CA ALA A 16 5.37 3.56 8.71
C ALA A 16 5.40 3.59 7.18
N LEU A 17 4.65 4.51 6.55
CA LEU A 17 4.64 4.71 5.10
C LEU A 17 6.02 5.17 4.60
N LEU A 18 6.61 6.18 5.25
CA LEU A 18 7.94 6.70 4.91
C LEU A 18 9.02 5.62 5.08
N ALA A 19 9.02 4.90 6.19
CA ALA A 19 9.94 3.79 6.42
C ALA A 19 9.81 2.71 5.32
N THR A 20 8.59 2.46 4.86
CA THR A 20 8.31 1.50 3.80
C THR A 20 8.82 1.95 2.44
N CYS A 21 8.70 3.24 2.11
CA CYS A 21 9.34 3.81 0.92
C CYS A 21 10.87 3.65 0.95
N GLU A 22 11.50 3.81 2.11
CA GLU A 22 12.95 3.59 2.27
C GLU A 22 13.34 2.12 2.15
N ILE A 23 12.52 1.20 2.65
CA ILE A 23 12.70 -0.24 2.44
C ILE A 23 12.65 -0.57 0.94
N ALA A 24 11.66 -0.05 0.21
CA ALA A 24 11.56 -0.27 -1.22
C ALA A 24 12.82 0.18 -1.97
N LYS A 25 13.31 1.39 -1.68
CA LYS A 25 14.57 1.94 -2.21
C LYS A 25 15.77 1.06 -1.89
N LYS A 26 15.90 0.64 -0.62
CA LYS A 26 17.03 -0.17 -0.15
C LYS A 26 17.14 -1.50 -0.89
N TYR A 27 16.02 -2.13 -1.20
CA TYR A 27 16.00 -3.42 -1.88
C TYR A 27 15.87 -3.32 -3.41
N ASN A 28 15.64 -2.10 -3.95
CA ASN A 28 15.79 -1.63 -5.35
C ASN A 28 15.16 -2.50 -6.47
N LYS A 29 14.37 -3.52 -6.09
CA LYS A 29 13.74 -4.51 -6.98
C LYS A 29 12.35 -4.91 -6.52
N THR A 30 11.78 -4.16 -5.58
CA THR A 30 10.63 -4.61 -4.81
C THR A 30 9.46 -3.65 -4.89
N ALA A 31 8.32 -4.15 -5.38
CA ALA A 31 7.05 -3.48 -5.17
C ALA A 31 6.46 -3.93 -3.84
N ILE A 32 5.85 -2.98 -3.12
CA ILE A 32 5.22 -3.22 -1.83
C ILE A 32 3.72 -3.07 -2.00
N ILE A 33 3.00 -4.14 -1.66
CA ILE A 33 1.54 -4.18 -1.65
C ILE A 33 1.11 -4.53 -0.23
N GLY A 34 0.11 -3.81 0.26
CA GLY A 34 -0.50 -4.14 1.54
C GLY A 34 -1.81 -3.42 1.74
N THR A 35 -2.42 -3.75 2.88
CA THR A 35 -3.65 -3.14 3.34
C THR A 35 -3.48 -2.66 4.78
N SER A 36 -4.19 -1.61 5.16
CA SER A 36 -4.13 -1.07 6.53
C SER A 36 -5.42 -0.32 6.88
N HIS A 37 -5.49 0.25 8.08
CA HIS A 37 -6.61 1.05 8.54
C HIS A 37 -6.17 2.48 8.86
N ALA A 38 -6.92 3.47 8.37
CA ALA A 38 -6.55 4.90 8.45
C ALA A 38 -6.42 5.47 9.87
N ASP A 39 -6.99 4.78 10.85
CA ASP A 39 -7.05 5.13 12.27
C ASP A 39 -6.25 4.14 13.14
N GLY A 40 -5.44 3.26 12.52
CA GLY A 40 -4.72 2.21 13.24
C GLY A 40 -5.63 1.17 13.90
N SER A 41 -6.94 1.16 13.56
CA SER A 41 -7.92 0.27 14.17
C SER A 41 -7.82 -1.17 13.65
N TYR A 42 -6.80 -1.90 14.10
CA TYR A 42 -6.76 -3.34 13.89
C TYR A 42 -7.38 -4.05 15.11
N ARG A 43 -8.50 -4.76 14.89
CA ARG A 43 -9.38 -5.43 15.88
C ARG A 43 -10.20 -4.49 16.78
N ASN A 44 -11.54 -4.70 16.79
CA ASN A 44 -12.48 -4.16 17.79
C ASN A 44 -12.70 -2.63 17.84
N CYS A 45 -12.62 -1.93 16.70
CA CYS A 45 -13.04 -0.52 16.63
C CYS A 45 -14.28 -0.39 15.75
N GLY A 46 -15.25 0.42 16.18
CA GLY A 46 -16.58 0.49 15.53
C GLY A 46 -16.58 0.98 14.08
N VAL A 47 -15.52 1.67 13.65
CA VAL A 47 -15.30 2.08 12.25
C VAL A 47 -13.86 1.78 11.90
N SER A 48 -13.64 1.13 10.77
CA SER A 48 -12.32 0.84 10.22
C SER A 48 -12.30 1.27 8.76
N ILE A 49 -11.35 2.14 8.41
CA ILE A 49 -11.22 2.69 7.05
C ILE A 49 -10.14 1.88 6.33
N SER A 50 -10.56 0.94 5.47
CA SER A 50 -9.65 0.13 4.66
C SER A 50 -8.78 1.00 3.76
N ILE A 51 -7.47 0.86 3.88
CA ILE A 51 -6.48 1.49 3.02
C ILE A 51 -5.78 0.39 2.23
N SER A 52 -5.60 0.58 0.93
CA SER A 52 -4.69 -0.21 0.11
C SER A 52 -3.61 0.69 -0.46
N TYR A 53 -2.38 0.18 -0.56
CA TYR A 53 -1.24 0.94 -1.09
C TYR A 53 -0.39 0.09 -2.03
N CYS A 54 0.22 0.77 -3.00
CA CYS A 54 1.23 0.24 -3.88
C CYS A 54 2.41 1.22 -3.94
N ILE A 55 3.59 0.72 -3.59
CA ILE A 55 4.86 1.47 -3.67
C ILE A 55 5.76 0.71 -4.63
N ASP A 56 6.39 1.41 -5.56
CA ASP A 56 7.29 0.78 -6.53
C ASP A 56 8.70 0.57 -5.98
N ALA A 57 9.57 -0.04 -6.81
CA ALA A 57 10.95 -0.32 -6.45
C ALA A 57 11.83 0.92 -6.23
N SER A 58 11.39 2.11 -6.68
CA SER A 58 12.06 3.38 -6.40
C SER A 58 11.63 4.00 -5.06
N GLY A 59 10.68 3.37 -4.37
CA GLY A 59 10.03 3.93 -3.19
C GLY A 59 9.04 5.04 -3.51
N GLU A 60 8.59 5.17 -4.76
CA GLU A 60 7.52 6.08 -5.12
C GLU A 60 6.18 5.42 -4.83
N ILE A 61 5.27 6.19 -4.25
CA ILE A 61 3.89 5.78 -4.02
C ILE A 61 3.16 5.83 -5.36
N VAL A 62 2.86 4.66 -5.92
CA VAL A 62 2.10 4.53 -7.18
C VAL A 62 0.61 4.64 -6.92
N PHE A 63 0.14 4.16 -5.77
CA PHE A 63 -1.27 4.12 -5.46
C PHE A 63 -1.54 4.14 -3.96
N ILE A 64 -2.53 4.91 -3.54
CA ILE A 64 -3.19 4.82 -2.23
C ILE A 64 -4.68 4.95 -2.46
N SER A 65 -5.46 4.09 -1.81
CA SER A 65 -6.92 4.17 -1.81
C SER A 65 -7.45 3.94 -0.41
N LYS A 66 -8.46 4.72 -0.01
CA LYS A 66 -9.09 4.71 1.31
C LYS A 66 -10.60 4.48 1.15
N ALA A 67 -11.14 3.51 1.88
CA ALA A 67 -12.55 3.11 1.90
C ALA A 67 -13.18 2.89 0.51
N ASP A 68 -12.38 2.48 -0.48
CA ASP A 68 -12.85 2.19 -1.84
C ASP A 68 -12.81 0.69 -2.08
N LYS A 69 -13.95 0.11 -2.42
CA LYS A 69 -14.12 -1.34 -2.65
C LYS A 69 -13.89 -1.77 -4.09
N ARG A 70 -13.77 -0.80 -5.00
CA ARG A 70 -13.59 -1.09 -6.43
C ARG A 70 -12.24 -1.76 -6.67
N THR A 71 -12.18 -2.63 -7.66
CA THR A 71 -10.96 -3.34 -8.02
C THR A 71 -9.96 -2.40 -8.67
N ARG A 72 -8.66 -2.61 -8.44
CA ARG A 72 -7.57 -1.86 -9.04
C ARG A 72 -6.61 -2.79 -9.75
N ILE A 73 -6.33 -2.51 -11.01
CA ILE A 73 -5.25 -3.15 -11.75
C ILE A 73 -4.12 -2.13 -11.85
N ILE A 74 -2.94 -2.50 -11.36
CA ILE A 74 -1.74 -1.66 -11.38
C ILE A 74 -0.69 -2.36 -12.23
N ASP A 75 -0.30 -1.71 -13.32
CA ASP A 75 0.86 -2.11 -14.10
C ASP A 75 2.11 -1.44 -13.50
N LEU A 76 2.99 -2.23 -12.91
CA LEU A 76 4.19 -1.72 -12.25
C LEU A 76 5.31 -1.28 -13.19
N LEU A 77 5.27 -1.68 -14.46
CA LEU A 77 6.24 -1.22 -15.45
C LEU A 77 5.88 0.18 -15.92
N THR A 78 4.60 0.43 -16.18
CA THR A 78 4.10 1.72 -16.67
C THR A 78 3.58 2.65 -15.56
N LYS A 79 3.43 2.13 -14.34
CA LYS A 79 2.77 2.78 -13.18
C LYS A 79 1.30 3.16 -13.45
N LYS A 80 0.68 2.59 -14.48
CA LYS A 80 -0.71 2.86 -14.83
C LYS A 80 -1.65 2.16 -13.86
N VAL A 81 -2.65 2.90 -13.37
CA VAL A 81 -3.71 2.39 -12.50
C VAL A 81 -5.03 2.41 -13.26
N GLU A 82 -5.70 1.26 -13.30
CA GLU A 82 -7.05 1.10 -13.85
C GLU A 82 -8.02 0.69 -12.74
N THR A 83 -9.25 1.22 -12.81
CA THR A 83 -10.32 0.94 -11.85
C THR A 83 -11.41 0.13 -12.54
N ILE A 84 -11.81 -0.99 -11.93
CA ILE A 84 -12.87 -1.85 -12.43
C ILE A 84 -13.91 -2.04 -11.31
N ASP A 85 -15.19 -1.99 -11.68
CA ASP A 85 -16.34 -2.22 -10.80
C ASP A 85 -16.68 -3.71 -10.68
#